data_AF-A0A1J0KR93-F1
#
_entry.id   AF-A0A1J0KR93-F1
#
_cell.length_a   1.000
_cell.length_b   1.000
_cell.length_c   1.000
_cell.angle_alpha   90.00
_cell.angle_beta   90.00
_cell.angle_gamma   90.00
#
_symmetry.space_group_name_H-M   'P 1'
#
loop_
_entity.id
_entity.type
_entity.pdbx_description
1 polymer ?
#
loop_
_entity_poly.entity_id
_entity_poly.type
_entity_poly.pdbx_seq_one_letter_code
_entity_poly.pdbx_strand_id
1 'polypeptide(L)' 'MEITNKFTRLSKVKFVAEQEIKVDDKVASTNRCEITCVPATGGRPFFPEYLNQFIHEEETNV' A
#
# COMPACT_ATOMS: atom_id res chain seq x y z
N MET A 1 -11.88 14.82 -11.27
CA MET A 1 -10.71 14.47 -10.44
C MET A 1 -10.90 13.05 -9.97
N GLU A 2 -9.90 12.20 -10.16
CA GLU A 2 -9.92 10.79 -9.77
C GLU A 2 -8.67 10.52 -8.91
N ILE A 3 -8.82 9.76 -7.83
CA ILE A 3 -7.72 9.32 -6.98
C ILE A 3 -7.78 7.80 -6.92
N THR A 4 -6.75 7.12 -7.43
CA THR A 4 -6.62 5.67 -7.37
C THR A 4 -5.48 5.28 -6.45
N ASN A 5 -5.63 4.13 -5.78
CA ASN A 5 -4.58 3.55 -4.96
C ASN A 5 -4.41 2.08 -5.33
N LYS A 6 -3.17 1.66 -5.52
CA LYS A 6 -2.79 0.25 -5.63
C LYS A 6 -2.02 -0.13 -4.36
N PHE A 7 -2.45 -1.21 -3.71
CA PHE A 7 -1.76 -1.73 -2.53
C PHE A 7 -0.97 -2.98 -2.90
N THR A 8 0.32 -2.98 -2.53
CA THR A 8 1.24 -4.07 -2.89
C THR A 8 2.01 -4.54 -1.66
N ARG A 9 2.16 -5.86 -1.52
CA ARG A 9 2.93 -6.43 -0.40
C ARG A 9 4.41 -6.14 -0.61
N LEU A 10 5.06 -5.52 0.38
CA LEU A 10 6.50 -5.21 0.30
C LEU A 10 7.36 -6.15 1.14
N SER A 11 6.86 -6.59 2.29
CA SER A 11 7.55 -7.56 3.14
C SER A 11 6.57 -8.24 4.08
N LYS A 12 7.07 -9.12 4.97
CA LYS A 12 6.24 -9.77 5.99
C LYS A 12 5.42 -8.81 6.87
N VAL A 13 5.87 -7.57 7.07
CA VAL A 13 5.20 -6.58 7.95
C VAL A 13 4.88 -5.24 7.28
N LYS A 14 5.24 -5.08 5.99
CA LYS A 14 5.05 -3.82 5.26
C LYS A 14 4.28 -4.03 3.97
N PHE A 15 3.58 -2.97 3.58
CA PHE A 15 3.00 -2.84 2.26
C PHE A 15 3.18 -1.42 1.74
N VAL A 16 2.97 -1.25 0.45
CA VAL A 16 3.06 0.03 -0.24
C VAL A 16 1.67 0.44 -0.70
N ALA A 17 1.35 1.72 -0.54
CA ALA A 17 0.26 2.36 -1.26
C ALA A 17 0.85 3.24 -2.37
N GLU A 18 0.61 2.87 -3.62
CA GLU A 18 0.94 3.67 -4.79
C GLU A 18 -0.32 4.45 -5.18
N GLN A 19 -0.27 5.78 -5.05
CA GLN A 19 -1.38 6.67 -5.33
C GLN A 19 -1.16 7.43 -6.62
N GLU A 20 -2.21 7.54 -7.43
CA GLU A 20 -2.25 8.37 -8.63
C GLU A 20 -3.46 9.31 -8.57
N ILE A 21 -3.23 10.60 -8.86
CA ILE A 21 -4.27 11.63 -8.90
C ILE A 21 -4.38 12.12 -10.34
N LYS A 22 -5.58 12.02 -10.92
CA LYS A 22 -5.90 12.54 -12.26
C LYS A 22 -6.84 13.75 -12.20
N VAL A 23 -6.57 14.74 -13.04
CA VAL A 23 -7.44 15.88 -13.34
C VAL A 23 -7.60 15.93 -14.85
N ASP A 24 -8.85 15.92 -15.34
CA ASP A 24 -9.17 15.88 -16.77
C ASP A 24 -8.44 14.76 -17.52
N ASP A 25 -8.50 13.54 -16.96
CA ASP A 25 -7.86 12.31 -17.45
C ASP A 25 -6.33 12.35 -17.56
N LYS A 26 -5.68 13.41 -17.08
CA LYS A 26 -4.22 13.55 -17.02
C LYS A 26 -3.71 13.35 -15.61
N VAL A 27 -2.60 12.62 -15.48
CA VAL A 27 -1.91 12.44 -14.19
C VAL A 27 -1.36 13.79 -13.73
N ALA A 28 -1.87 14.27 -12.60
CA ALA A 28 -1.46 15.52 -11.98
C ALA A 28 -0.41 15.27 -10.88
N SER A 29 -0.47 14.13 -10.20
CA SER A 29 0.48 13.78 -9.14
C SER A 29 0.49 12.27 -8.89
N THR A 30 1.63 11.76 -8.42
CA THR A 30 1.78 10.40 -7.90
C THR A 30 2.49 10.42 -6.55
N ASN A 31 2.23 9.41 -5.73
CA ASN A 31 2.86 9.24 -4.42
C ASN A 31 3.09 7.74 -4.15
N ARG A 32 4.15 7.43 -3.40
CA ARG A 32 4.44 6.10 -2.89
C ARG A 32 4.64 6.15 -1.39
N CYS A 33 3.78 5.48 -0.64
CA CYS A 33 3.86 5.41 0.81
C CYS A 33 4.19 3.98 1.27
N GLU A 34 5.28 3.81 2.03
CA GLU A 34 5.55 2.56 2.74
C GLU A 34 4.86 2.57 4.09
N ILE A 35 4.00 1.58 4.32
CA ILE A 35 3.12 1.50 5.48
C ILE A 35 3.52 0.30 6.33
N THR A 36 3.58 0.52 7.64
CA THR A 36 3.84 -0.50 8.66
C THR A 36 2.76 -0.38 9.74
N CYS A 37 2.04 -1.47 10.02
CA CYS A 37 1.05 -1.48 11.10
C CYS A 37 1.71 -1.83 12.43
N VAL A 38 1.35 -1.11 13.49
CA VAL A 38 1.83 -1.33 14.86
C VAL A 38 0.61 -1.43 15.78
N PRO A 39 0.60 -2.34 16.78
CA PRO A 39 -0.52 -2.43 17.72
C PRO A 39 -0.69 -1.12 18.50
N ALA A 40 -1.93 -0.69 18.72
CA ALA A 40 -2.23 0.57 19.41
C ALA A 40 -1.72 0.61 20.87
N THR A 41 -1.63 -0.56 21.51
CA THR A 41 -1.06 -0.73 22.86
C THR A 41 0.47 -0.66 22.89
N GLY A 42 1.12 -0.44 21.74
CA GLY A 42 2.53 -0.69 21.54
C GLY A 42 2.82 -2.16 21.24
N GLY A 43 3.98 -2.43 20.64
CA GLY A 43 4.39 -3.79 20.29
C GLY A 43 5.24 -3.85 19.02
N ARG A 44 5.38 -5.07 18.49
CA ARG A 44 6.12 -5.30 17.24
C ARG A 44 5.23 -5.01 16.02
N PRO A 45 5.80 -4.48 14.93
CA PRO A 45 5.12 -4.40 13.65
C PRO A 45 4.51 -5.72 13.21
N PHE A 46 3.35 -5.65 12.57
CA PHE A 46 2.67 -6.80 12.00
C PHE A 46 1.97 -6.42 10.70
N PHE A 47 1.59 -7.42 9.92
CA PHE A 47 0.71 -7.23 8.78
C PHE A 47 -0.69 -7.74 9.12
N PRO A 48 -1.75 -6.91 9.07
CA PRO A 48 -3.11 -7.36 9.31
C PRO A 48 -3.62 -8.29 8.22
N GLU A 49 -4.05 -9.51 8.57
CA GLU A 49 -4.50 -10.53 7.61
C GLU A 49 -5.67 -10.08 6.73
N TYR A 50 -6.58 -9.26 7.26
CA TYR A 50 -7.72 -8.75 6.49
C TYR A 50 -7.30 -7.89 5.28
N LEU A 51 -6.07 -7.36 5.27
CA LEU A 51 -5.55 -6.61 4.14
C LEU A 51 -5.21 -7.50 2.95
N ASN A 52 -5.03 -8.82 3.12
CA ASN A 52 -4.69 -9.72 2.01
C ASN A 52 -5.72 -9.68 0.87
N GLN A 53 -7.00 -9.36 1.13
CA GLN A 53 -8.02 -9.23 0.08
C GLN A 53 -7.88 -7.96 -0.77
N PHE A 54 -7.11 -6.97 -0.31
CA PHE A 54 -6.92 -5.67 -0.96
C PHE A 54 -5.51 -5.52 -1.54
N ILE A 55 -4.59 -6.43 -1.24
CA ILE A 55 -3.19 -6.33 -1.61
C ILE A 55 -2.88 -7.27 -2.76
N HIS A 56 -2.26 -6.72 -3.80
CA HIS A 56 -1.60 -7.51 -4.82
C HIS A 56 -0.25 -7.99 -4.30
N GLU A 57 0.00 -9.30 -4.37
CA GLU A 57 1.34 -9.83 -4.15
C GLU A 57 2.18 -9.48 -5.39
N GLU A 58 3.25 -8.71 -5.21
CA GLU A 58 4.31 -8.67 -6.22
C GLU A 58 5.08 -9.99 -6.09
N GLU A 59 5.10 -10.79 -7.14
CA GLU A 59 6.01 -11.94 -7.26
C GLU A 59 7.45 -11.41 -7.22
N THR A 60 8.03 -11.34 -6.02
CA THR A 60 9.47 -11.19 -5.87
C THR A 60 10.11 -12.52 -6.26
N ASN A 61 10.57 -12.62 -7.51
CA ASN A 61 11.53 -13.63 -7.95
C ASN A 61 12.77 -13.55 -7.04
N VAL A 62 12.86 -14.48 -6.08
CA VAL A 62 14.08 -14.82 -5.34
C VAL A 62 14.77 -15.96 -6.07
#